data_AF-A0AAJ1ETQ9-F1
#
_entry.id   AF-A0AAJ1ETQ9-F1
#
_cell.length_a   1.000
_cell.length_b   1.000
_cell.length_c   1.000
_cell.angle_alpha   90.00
_cell.angle_beta   90.00
_cell.angle_gamma   90.00
#
_symmetry.space_group_name_H-M   'P 1'
#
loop_
_entity.id
_entity.type
_entity.pdbx_description
1 polymer ?
#
loop_
_entity_poly.entity_id
_entity_poly.type
_entity_poly.pdbx_seq_one_letter_code
_entity_poly.pdbx_strand_id
1 'polypeptide(L)' 'MYTQLTTLGIEKHTPHDCRHTFSRLFEKYKVMENDRKRMLGHKIGDVTNDTYGHRTLEDLRNEIEKIEMDLL' A
#
# COMPACT_ATOMS: atom_id res chain seq x y z
N MET A 1 18.73 -19.54 3.79
CA MET A 1 17.74 -18.55 4.28
C MET A 1 16.36 -19.20 4.43
N TYR A 2 15.76 -19.72 3.34
CA TYR A 2 14.43 -20.34 3.41
C TYR A 2 14.37 -21.59 4.29
N THR A 3 15.43 -22.41 4.31
CA THR A 3 15.51 -23.58 5.19
C THR A 3 15.42 -23.19 6.67
N GLN A 4 16.11 -22.12 7.08
CA GLN A 4 16.03 -21.60 8.45
C GLN A 4 14.63 -21.07 8.80
N LEU A 5 13.98 -20.34 7.88
CA LEU A 5 12.61 -19.85 8.09
C LEU A 5 11.64 -21.02 8.33
N THR A 6 11.72 -22.06 7.51
CA THR A 6 10.91 -23.27 7.67
C THR A 6 11.17 -23.98 9.00
N THR A 7 12.43 -24.10 9.43
CA THR A 7 12.78 -24.67 10.75
C THR A 7 12.15 -23.88 11.91
N LEU A 8 12.03 -22.56 11.77
CA LEU A 8 11.43 -21.68 12.77
C LEU A 8 9.90 -21.57 12.65
N GLY A 9 9.27 -22.30 11.72
CA GLY A 9 7.84 -22.21 11.45
C GLY A 9 7.40 -20.87 10.83
N ILE A 10 8.35 -20.12 10.27
CA ILE A 10 8.09 -18.84 9.60
C ILE A 10 7.80 -19.11 8.12
N GLU A 11 6.72 -18.52 7.60
CA GLU A 11 6.34 -18.65 6.21
C GLU A 11 7.40 -18.06 5.27
N LYS A 12 7.40 -18.52 4.02
CA LYS A 12 8.28 -17.98 2.99
C LYS A 12 7.88 -16.54 2.65
N HIS A 13 8.77 -15.62 2.98
CA HIS A 13 8.64 -14.21 2.66
C HIS A 13 9.24 -13.85 1.29
N THR A 14 8.67 -12.83 0.65
CA THR A 14 9.15 -12.31 -0.65
C THR A 14 9.19 -10.78 -0.61
N PRO A 15 9.88 -10.11 -1.55
CA PRO A 15 9.81 -8.66 -1.65
C PRO A 15 8.37 -8.11 -1.81
N HIS A 16 7.41 -8.94 -2.20
CA HIS A 16 6.00 -8.59 -2.28
C HIS A 16 5.37 -8.29 -0.91
N ASP A 17 5.97 -8.73 0.18
CA ASP A 17 5.45 -8.52 1.53
C ASP A 17 5.40 -7.05 1.90
N CYS A 18 6.38 -6.26 1.44
CA CYS A 18 6.36 -4.80 1.60
C CYS A 18 5.13 -4.18 0.92
N ARG A 19 4.76 -4.68 -0.26
CA ARG A 19 3.58 -4.22 -1.01
C ARG A 19 2.28 -4.60 -0.29
N HIS A 20 2.23 -5.80 0.30
CA HIS A 20 1.10 -6.22 1.13
C HIS A 20 0.95 -5.35 2.38
N THR A 21 2.04 -5.15 3.13
CA THR A 21 2.05 -4.32 4.33
C THR A 21 1.63 -2.89 3.99
N PHE A 22 2.17 -2.30 2.92
CA PHE A 22 1.78 -0.97 2.44
C PHE A 22 0.27 -0.91 2.15
N SER A 23 -0.26 -1.85 1.37
CA SER A 23 -1.70 -1.91 1.06
C SER A 23 -2.58 -2.09 2.31
N ARG A 24 -2.12 -2.89 3.28
CA ARG A 24 -2.83 -3.16 4.53
C ARG A 24 -2.86 -1.93 5.45
N LEU A 25 -1.77 -1.19 5.53
CA LEU A 25 -1.71 0.06 6.30
C LEU A 25 -2.66 1.10 5.71
N PHE A 26 -2.62 1.30 4.39
CA PHE A 26 -3.54 2.21 3.72
C PHE A 26 -5.02 1.88 4.02
N GLU A 27 -5.37 0.59 4.03
CA GLU A 27 -6.71 0.15 4.41
C GLU A 27 -7.04 0.45 5.87
N LYS A 28 -6.10 0.14 6.79
CA LYS A 28 -6.25 0.37 8.23
C LYS A 28 -6.50 1.85 8.55
N TYR A 29 -5.77 2.76 7.89
CA TYR A 29 -5.89 4.21 8.08
C TYR A 29 -6.91 4.86 7.14
N LYS A 30 -7.75 4.06 6.47
CA LYS A 30 -8.86 4.54 5.62
C LYS A 30 -8.40 5.51 4.52
N VAL A 31 -7.21 5.28 3.97
CA VAL A 31 -6.75 5.96 2.76
C VAL A 31 -7.69 5.57 1.63
N MET A 32 -8.06 6.55 0.79
CA MET A 32 -8.97 6.32 -0.32
C MET A 32 -8.46 5.23 -1.26
N GLU A 33 -9.35 4.33 -1.67
CA GLU A 33 -8.97 3.16 -2.47
C GLU A 33 -8.32 3.53 -3.81
N ASN A 34 -8.79 4.59 -4.45
CA ASN A 34 -8.20 5.08 -5.71
C ASN A 34 -6.77 5.57 -5.50
N ASP A 35 -6.49 6.22 -4.37
CA ASP A 35 -5.16 6.72 -4.03
C ASP A 35 -4.22 5.56 -3.65
N ARG A 36 -4.72 4.58 -2.89
CA ARG A 36 -4.02 3.31 -2.63
C ARG A 36 -3.65 2.60 -3.93
N LYS A 37 -4.61 2.41 -4.85
CA LYS A 37 -4.38 1.75 -6.15
C LYS A 37 -3.38 2.54 -7.00
N ARG A 38 -3.49 3.86 -7.03
CA ARG A 38 -2.58 4.75 -7.77
C ARG A 38 -1.15 4.64 -7.26
N MET A 39 -0.93 4.69 -5.94
CA MET A 39 0.41 4.57 -5.35
C MET A 39 1.01 3.18 -5.50
N LEU A 40 0.19 2.14 -5.53
CA LEU A 40 0.63 0.78 -5.87
C LEU A 40 0.96 0.61 -7.36
N GLY A 41 0.63 1.58 -8.22
CA GLY A 41 0.78 1.45 -9.66
C GLY A 41 -0.21 0.45 -10.27
N HIS A 42 -1.38 0.27 -9.65
CA HIS A 42 -2.47 -0.54 -10.20
C HIS A 42 -3.24 0.27 -11.25
N LYS A 43 -3.56 -0.36 -12.38
CA LYS A 43 -4.40 0.24 -13.41
C LYS A 43 -5.80 0.51 -12.85
N ILE A 44 -6.26 1.76 -12.95
CA ILE A 44 -7.62 2.16 -12.61
C ILE A 44 -8.44 2.14 -13.91
N GLY A 45 -9.40 1.22 -14.02
CA GLY A 45 -10.14 0.96 -15.25
C GLY A 45 -11.40 1.81 -15.45
N ASP A 46 -11.53 2.94 -14.76
CA ASP A 46 -12.76 3.76 -14.73
C ASP A 46 -12.52 5.13 -15.37
N VAL A 47 -13.30 5.43 -16.42
CA VAL A 47 -13.28 6.70 -17.17
C VAL A 47 -13.52 7.90 -16.24
N THR A 48 -14.31 7.71 -15.18
CA THR A 48 -14.60 8.75 -14.18
C THR A 48 -13.33 9.15 -13.42
N ASN A 49 -12.49 8.17 -13.04
CA ASN A 49 -11.23 8.44 -12.36
C ASN A 49 -10.15 8.99 -13.29
N ASP A 50 -10.19 8.64 -14.58
CA ASP A 50 -9.28 9.21 -15.57
C ASP A 50 -9.60 10.69 -15.85
N THR A 51 -10.89 11.03 -15.82
CA THR A 51 -11.39 12.40 -16.10
C THR A 51 -11.37 13.30 -14.87
N TYR A 52 -11.65 12.77 -13.67
CA TYR A 52 -11.84 13.58 -12.45
C TYR A 52 -10.96 13.14 -11.26
N GLY A 53 -10.31 11.99 -11.34
CA GLY A 53 -9.47 11.45 -10.28
C GLY A 53 -8.04 12.00 -10.28
N HIS A 54 -7.84 13.23 -10.77
CA HIS A 54 -6.52 13.85 -10.74
C HIS A 54 -6.09 14.09 -9.29
N ARG A 55 -4.85 13.69 -9.00
CA ARG A 55 -4.22 13.86 -7.69
C ARG A 55 -2.91 14.57 -7.88
N THR A 56 -2.68 15.58 -7.07
CA THR A 56 -1.37 16.20 -6.94
C THR A 56 -0.46 15.32 -6.09
N LEU A 57 0.85 15.56 -6.15
CA LEU A 57 1.79 14.89 -5.24
C LEU A 57 1.48 15.21 -3.77
N GLU A 58 0.95 16.40 -3.50
CA GLU A 58 0.59 16.83 -2.15
C GLU A 58 -0.62 16.06 -1.62
N ASP A 59 -1.64 15.82 -2.45
CA ASP A 59 -2.77 14.96 -2.07
C ASP A 59 -2.30 13.56 -1.68
N LEU A 60 -1.39 12.99 -2.48
CA LEU A 60 -0.84 11.66 -2.23
C LEU A 60 0.03 11.62 -0.97
N ARG A 61 0.83 12.66 -0.72
CA ARG A 61 1.59 12.83 0.53
C ARG A 61 0.65 12.86 1.73
N ASN A 62 -0.38 13.70 1.69
CA ASN A 62 -1.35 13.82 2.79
C ASN A 62 -2.03 12.48 3.10
N GLU A 63 -2.36 11.68 2.07
CA GLU A 63 -2.90 10.33 2.28
C GLU A 63 -1.87 9.38 2.93
N ILE A 64 -0.59 9.43 2.56
CA ILE A 64 0.48 8.65 3.21
C ILE A 64 0.64 9.07 4.67
N GLU A 65 0.61 10.37 4.95
CA GLU A 65 0.84 10.94 6.29
C GLU A 65 -0.30 10.63 7.27
N LYS A 66 -1.46 10.14 6.81
CA LYS A 66 -2.50 9.56 7.69
C LYS A 66 -2.03 8.31 8.44
N ILE A 67 -0.97 7.66 7.96
CA ILE A 67 -0.43 6.45 8.56
C ILE A 67 0.42 6.84 9.77
N GLU A 68 -0.24 6.97 10.91
CA GLU A 68 0.41 7.20 12.19
C GLU A 68 0.89 5.87 12.76
N MET A 69 2.19 5.59 12.61
CA MET A 69 2.84 4.46 13.25
C MET A 69 3.74 4.94 14.36
N ASP A 70 3.49 4.44 15.57
CA ASP A 70 4.48 4.50 16.64
C ASP A 70 5.64 3.56 16.24
N LEU A 71 6.65 4.15 15.60
CA LEU A 71 7.93 3.50 15.43
C LEU A 71 8.61 3.58 16.81
N LEU A 72 8.65 2.42 17.47
CA LEU A 72 9.24 2.14 18.79
C LEU A 72 10.29 3.15 19.28
#